data_AF-A0A194AH56-F1
#
_entry.id   AF-A0A194AH56-F1
#
_cell.length_a   1.000
_cell.length_b   1.000
_cell.length_c   1.000
_cell.angle_alpha   90.00
_cell.angle_beta   90.00
_cell.angle_gamma   90.00
#
_symmetry.space_group_name_H-M   'P 1'
#
loop_
_entity.id
_entity.type
_entity.pdbx_description
1 polymer ?
#
loop_
_entity_poly.entity_id
_entity_poly.type
_entity_poly.pdbx_seq_one_letter_code
_entity_poly.pdbx_strand_id
1 'polypeptide(L)'
;MVRKNEKGFTLVELLIVVAIIGILAAVAIPQFTKYKKNAVAAKAQANLTTCVTELAALFATEGNDTMNCNVGDGNSTKLSINGTTGIVTMDPFSGEIDSYTVNCEISGENEVSCNATS
;
A
#
# COMPACT_ATOMS: atom_id res chain seq x y z
N MET A 1 -28.74 48.34 28.93
CA MET A 1 -28.76 46.90 28.57
C MET A 1 -28.52 46.78 27.07
N VAL A 2 -27.33 46.33 26.66
CA VAL A 2 -27.02 46.06 25.25
C VAL A 2 -27.60 44.69 24.91
N ARG A 3 -28.61 44.63 24.04
CA ARG A 3 -29.07 43.36 23.45
C ARG A 3 -28.03 42.93 22.42
N LYS A 4 -27.24 41.90 22.73
CA LYS A 4 -26.46 41.18 21.71
C LYS A 4 -27.46 40.62 20.70
N ASN A 5 -27.30 41.03 19.44
CA ASN A 5 -28.09 40.51 18.34
C ASN A 5 -27.63 39.07 18.09
N GLU A 6 -28.33 38.09 18.67
CA GLU A 6 -28.05 36.68 18.46
C GLU A 6 -28.41 36.32 17.02
N LYS A 7 -27.43 36.38 16.13
CA LYS A 7 -27.56 35.90 14.75
C LYS A 7 -27.65 34.37 14.80
N GLY A 8 -28.87 33.85 14.82
CA GLY A 8 -29.13 32.42 14.64
C GLY A 8 -28.74 31.97 13.23
N PHE A 9 -28.18 30.77 13.13
CA PHE A 9 -27.91 30.10 11.86
C PHE A 9 -29.23 29.76 11.16
N THR A 10 -29.40 30.08 9.88
CA THR A 10 -30.63 29.72 9.17
C THR A 10 -30.60 28.25 8.78
N LEU A 11 -31.77 27.59 8.81
CA LEU A 11 -31.89 26.20 8.36
C LEU A 11 -31.52 26.05 6.88
N VAL A 12 -31.75 27.09 6.08
CA VAL A 12 -31.37 27.13 4.66
C VAL A 12 -29.85 27.15 4.49
N GLU A 13 -29.12 27.92 5.31
CA GLU A 13 -27.65 27.90 5.32
C GLU A 13 -27.11 26.51 5.66
N LEU A 14 -27.75 25.78 6.58
CA LEU A 14 -27.30 24.43 6.92
C LEU A 14 -27.59 23.46 5.76
N LEU A 15 -28.74 23.58 5.11
CA LEU A 15 -29.15 22.69 4.02
C LEU A 15 -28.20 22.80 2.81
N ILE A 16 -27.83 24.02 2.41
CA ILE A 16 -26.88 24.20 1.29
C ILE A 16 -25.50 23.63 1.61
N VAL A 17 -25.04 23.71 2.87
CA VAL A 17 -23.74 23.17 3.28
C VAL A 17 -23.72 21.65 3.18
N VAL A 18 -24.76 20.98 3.69
CA VAL A 18 -24.84 19.51 3.59
C VAL A 18 -24.97 19.07 2.13
N ALA A 19 -25.68 19.82 1.28
CA ALA A 19 -25.77 19.54 -0.15
C ALA A 19 -24.40 19.61 -0.84
N ILE A 20 -23.60 20.64 -0.57
CA ILE A 20 -22.25 20.80 -1.14
C ILE A 20 -21.31 19.70 -0.62
N ILE A 21 -21.31 19.42 0.69
CA ILE A 21 -20.50 18.35 1.29
C ILE A 21 -20.89 16.99 0.69
N GLY A 22 -22.18 16.74 0.44
CA GLY A 22 -22.66 15.52 -0.21
C GLY A 22 -22.07 15.31 -1.60
N ILE A 23 -22.01 16.37 -2.43
CA ILE A 23 -21.41 16.31 -3.77
C ILE A 23 -19.90 16.03 -3.68
N LEU A 24 -19.20 16.73 -2.79
CA LEU A 24 -17.75 16.53 -2.60
C LEU A 24 -17.44 15.11 -2.09
N ALA A 25 -18.22 14.61 -1.13
CA ALA A 25 -18.05 13.27 -0.58
C ALA A 25 -18.27 12.17 -1.63
N ALA A 26 -19.26 12.34 -2.52
CA ALA A 26 -19.54 11.38 -3.58
C ALA A 26 -18.35 11.17 -4.54
N VAL A 27 -17.56 12.21 -4.81
CA VAL A 27 -16.35 12.12 -5.65
C VAL A 27 -15.12 11.71 -4.83
N ALA A 28 -14.97 12.27 -3.63
CA ALA A 28 -13.77 12.10 -2.81
C ALA A 28 -13.63 10.67 -2.26
N ILE A 29 -14.73 10.02 -1.85
CA ILE A 29 -14.71 8.67 -1.26
C ILE A 29 -14.12 7.61 -2.21
N PRO A 30 -14.64 7.41 -3.45
CA PRO A 30 -14.10 6.40 -4.35
C PRO A 30 -12.66 6.70 -4.80
N GLN A 31 -12.30 7.98 -4.88
CA GLN A 31 -10.93 8.38 -5.21
C GLN A 31 -9.97 8.06 -4.05
N PHE A 32 -10.37 8.33 -2.81
CA PHE A 32 -9.57 8.05 -1.62
C PHE A 32 -9.34 6.55 -1.40
N THR A 33 -10.36 5.71 -1.62
CA THR A 33 -10.20 4.25 -1.53
C THR A 33 -9.21 3.71 -2.56
N LYS A 34 -9.26 4.21 -3.81
CA LYS A 34 -8.27 3.86 -4.84
C LYS A 34 -6.85 4.29 -4.46
N TYR A 35 -6.68 5.48 -3.89
CA TYR A 35 -5.37 5.94 -3.43
C TYR A 35 -4.83 5.07 -2.29
N LYS A 36 -5.65 4.74 -1.30
CA LYS A 36 -5.25 3.83 -0.22
C LYS A 36 -4.82 2.47 -0.77
N LYS A 37 -5.63 1.88 -1.64
CA LYS A 37 -5.32 0.61 -2.32
C LYS A 37 -3.95 0.63 -3.01
N ASN A 38 -3.70 1.65 -3.82
CA ASN A 38 -2.43 1.80 -4.54
C ASN A 38 -1.25 2.06 -3.59
N ALA A 39 -1.47 2.81 -2.51
CA ALA A 39 -0.44 3.08 -1.51
C ALA A 39 -0.03 1.79 -0.77
N VAL A 40 -0.98 0.91 -0.46
CA VAL A 40 -0.71 -0.40 0.17
C VAL A 40 0.09 -1.29 -0.78
N ALA A 41 -0.30 -1.38 -2.06
CA ALA A 41 0.46 -2.14 -3.05
C ALA A 41 1.90 -1.59 -3.23
N ALA A 42 2.05 -0.27 -3.30
CA ALA A 42 3.35 0.38 -3.44
C ALA A 42 4.24 0.18 -2.20
N LYS A 43 3.67 0.20 -0.98
CA LYS A 43 4.37 -0.10 0.28
C LYS A 43 4.94 -1.53 0.23
N ALA A 44 4.11 -2.51 -0.13
CA ALA A 44 4.55 -3.90 -0.28
C ALA A 44 5.66 -4.06 -1.33
N GLN A 45 5.50 -3.43 -2.49
CA GLN A 45 6.49 -3.45 -3.57
C GLN A 45 7.83 -2.84 -3.14
N ALA A 46 7.81 -1.72 -2.42
CA ALA A 46 9.01 -1.06 -1.93
C ALA A 46 9.77 -1.92 -0.89
N ASN A 47 9.03 -2.55 0.03
CA ASN A 47 9.62 -3.48 1.00
C ASN A 47 10.31 -4.66 0.31
N LEU A 48 9.62 -5.30 -0.63
CA LEU A 48 10.16 -6.42 -1.41
C LEU A 48 11.38 -6.02 -2.24
N THR A 49 11.35 -4.85 -2.88
CA THR A 49 12.50 -4.32 -3.65
C THR A 49 13.72 -4.12 -2.73
N THR A 50 13.50 -3.66 -1.50
CA THR A 50 14.56 -3.53 -0.50
C THR A 50 15.12 -4.89 -0.13
N CYS A 51 14.27 -5.88 0.15
CA CYS A 51 14.71 -7.24 0.45
C CYS A 51 15.47 -7.91 -0.72
N VAL A 52 15.09 -7.65 -1.96
CA VAL A 52 15.82 -8.12 -3.13
C VAL A 52 17.27 -7.62 -3.10
N THR A 53 17.47 -6.33 -2.82
CA THR A 53 18.82 -5.76 -2.71
C THR A 53 19.59 -6.29 -1.50
N GLU A 54 18.90 -6.56 -0.40
CA GLU A 54 19.47 -7.16 0.81
C GLU A 54 19.90 -8.61 0.55
N LEU A 55 19.09 -9.43 -0.13
CA LEU A 55 19.45 -10.80 -0.50
C LEU A 55 20.69 -10.82 -1.37
N ALA A 56 20.75 -9.94 -2.38
CA ALA A 56 21.90 -9.84 -3.26
C ALA A 56 23.19 -9.49 -2.49
N ALA A 57 23.08 -8.60 -1.48
CA ALA A 57 24.21 -8.27 -0.61
C ALA A 57 24.63 -9.46 0.27
N LEU A 58 23.68 -10.13 0.92
CA LEU A 58 23.92 -11.30 1.78
C LEU A 58 24.54 -12.47 1.00
N PHE A 59 24.08 -12.68 -0.24
CA PHE A 59 24.66 -13.69 -1.12
C PHE A 59 26.13 -13.37 -1.45
N ALA A 60 26.45 -12.09 -1.70
CA ALA A 60 27.82 -11.68 -2.00
C ALA A 60 28.77 -11.75 -0.80
N THR A 61 28.29 -11.54 0.42
CA THR A 61 29.13 -11.52 1.64
C THR A 61 29.21 -12.86 2.34
N GLU A 62 28.08 -13.57 2.45
CA GLU A 62 27.94 -14.77 3.28
C GLU A 62 27.59 -16.02 2.47
N GLY A 63 27.27 -15.88 1.18
CA GLY A 63 26.86 -16.98 0.32
C GLY A 63 25.45 -17.49 0.61
N ASN A 64 24.64 -16.73 1.35
CA ASN A 64 23.26 -17.11 1.63
C ASN A 64 22.39 -16.95 0.38
N ASP A 65 21.72 -18.02 -0.03
CA ASP A 65 20.89 -18.07 -1.22
C ASP A 65 19.41 -17.77 -0.94
N THR A 66 19.00 -17.68 0.33
CA THR A 66 17.60 -17.46 0.70
C THR A 66 17.43 -16.51 1.88
N MET A 67 16.35 -15.73 1.87
CA MET A 67 15.96 -14.91 3.01
C MET A 67 14.44 -14.78 3.11
N ASN A 68 13.95 -14.50 4.32
CA ASN A 68 12.55 -14.17 4.53
C ASN A 68 12.40 -12.65 4.49
N CYS A 69 11.55 -12.14 3.61
CA CYS A 69 11.28 -10.72 3.47
C CYS A 69 9.92 -10.37 4.07
N ASN A 70 9.87 -9.31 4.87
CA ASN A 70 8.62 -8.74 5.35
C ASN A 70 7.94 -7.94 4.22
N VAL A 71 6.73 -8.35 3.84
CA VAL A 71 5.93 -7.68 2.81
C VAL A 71 5.12 -6.53 3.43
N GLY A 72 4.69 -6.70 4.68
CA GLY A 72 3.90 -5.72 5.43
C GLY A 72 3.00 -6.39 6.47
N ASP A 73 2.67 -5.67 7.55
CA ASP A 73 1.78 -6.11 8.63
C ASP A 73 2.11 -7.48 9.24
N GLY A 74 3.42 -7.80 9.30
CA GLY A 74 3.92 -9.07 9.85
C GLY A 74 3.84 -10.24 8.86
N ASN A 75 3.29 -10.04 7.67
CA ASN A 75 3.34 -11.02 6.61
C ASN A 75 4.72 -11.05 5.97
N SER A 76 5.20 -12.25 5.68
CA SER A 76 6.50 -12.45 5.04
C SER A 76 6.41 -13.43 3.90
N THR A 77 7.36 -13.33 2.98
CA THR A 77 7.56 -14.29 1.89
C THR A 77 9.04 -14.61 1.75
N LYS A 78 9.34 -15.80 1.23
CA LYS A 78 10.70 -16.25 1.01
C LYS A 78 11.20 -15.76 -0.34
N LEU A 79 12.37 -15.13 -0.33
CA LEU A 79 13.15 -14.82 -1.52
C LEU A 79 14.30 -15.84 -1.64
N SER A 80 14.66 -16.15 -2.87
CA SER A 80 15.74 -17.07 -3.23
C SER A 80 16.52 -16.51 -4.41
N ILE A 81 17.84 -16.49 -4.34
CA ILE A 81 18.71 -16.04 -5.42
C ILE A 81 19.40 -17.25 -6.08
N ASN A 82 19.33 -17.32 -7.40
CA ASN A 82 20.05 -18.35 -8.14
C ASN A 82 21.53 -17.98 -8.22
N GLY A 83 22.40 -18.71 -7.53
CA GLY A 83 23.83 -18.41 -7.49
C GLY A 83 24.58 -18.52 -8.83
N THR A 84 23.96 -19.08 -9.88
CA THR A 84 24.54 -19.15 -11.22
C THR A 84 24.12 -17.98 -12.10
N THR A 85 22.86 -17.54 -12.01
CA THR A 85 22.31 -16.47 -12.87
C THR A 85 22.15 -15.12 -12.19
N GLY A 86 22.24 -15.06 -10.85
CA GLY A 86 21.98 -13.85 -10.06
C GLY A 86 20.50 -13.43 -10.04
N ILE A 87 19.61 -14.24 -10.62
CA ILE A 87 18.17 -13.95 -10.66
C ILE A 87 17.58 -14.24 -9.28
N VAL A 88 16.87 -13.25 -8.72
CA VAL A 88 16.08 -13.43 -7.50
C VAL A 88 14.67 -13.87 -7.89
N THR A 89 14.20 -14.87 -7.16
CA THR A 89 12.85 -15.42 -7.23
C THR A 89 12.21 -15.29 -5.86
N MET A 90 10.88 -15.31 -5.84
CA MET A 90 10.10 -15.20 -4.61
C MET A 90 8.93 -16.16 -4.68
N ASP A 91 8.61 -16.79 -3.55
CA ASP A 91 7.36 -17.53 -3.44
C ASP A 91 6.18 -16.53 -3.57
N PRO A 92 5.24 -16.76 -4.51
CA PRO A 92 4.18 -15.79 -4.76
C PRO A 92 3.42 -15.48 -3.47
N PHE A 93 3.39 -14.21 -3.11
CA PHE A 93 2.76 -13.76 -1.89
C PHE A 93 1.30 -13.42 -2.13
N SER A 94 0.42 -13.87 -1.24
CA SER A 94 -0.98 -13.47 -1.18
C SER A 94 -1.40 -13.36 0.28
N GLY A 95 -1.60 -12.15 0.78
CA GLY A 95 -1.98 -11.92 2.17
C GLY A 95 -2.65 -10.57 2.38
N GLU A 96 -3.24 -10.38 3.56
CA GLU A 96 -3.94 -9.13 3.89
C GLU A 96 -2.97 -8.11 4.50
N ILE A 97 -2.93 -6.90 3.92
CA ILE A 97 -2.16 -5.75 4.43
C ILE A 97 -3.11 -4.56 4.48
N ASP A 98 -3.22 -3.90 5.63
CA ASP A 98 -4.07 -2.73 5.85
C ASP A 98 -5.54 -2.93 5.36
N SER A 99 -6.07 -4.16 5.52
CA SER A 99 -7.38 -4.63 5.06
C SER A 99 -7.58 -4.75 3.55
N TYR A 100 -6.49 -4.85 2.77
CA TYR A 100 -6.52 -5.20 1.35
C TYR A 100 -5.81 -6.52 1.13
N THR A 101 -6.33 -7.36 0.24
CA THR A 101 -5.59 -8.54 -0.25
C THR A 101 -4.49 -8.06 -1.18
N VAL A 102 -3.24 -8.24 -0.80
CA VAL A 102 -2.06 -7.89 -1.60
C VAL A 102 -1.47 -9.15 -2.20
N ASN A 103 -1.31 -9.13 -3.52
CA ASN A 103 -0.63 -10.14 -4.29
C ASN A 103 0.67 -9.56 -4.82
N CYS A 104 1.78 -10.25 -4.56
CA CYS A 104 3.09 -9.83 -5.06
C CYS A 104 3.80 -11.01 -5.73
N GLU A 105 4.48 -10.70 -6.83
CA GLU A 105 5.30 -11.63 -7.60
C GLU A 105 6.58 -10.92 -8.07
N ILE A 106 7.64 -11.70 -8.30
CA ILE A 106 8.81 -11.23 -9.05
C ILE A 106 8.66 -11.78 -10.46
N SER A 107 8.56 -10.90 -11.44
CA SER A 107 8.39 -11.23 -12.85
C SER A 107 9.42 -10.47 -13.68
N GLY A 108 9.95 -11.06 -14.74
CA GLY A 108 11.16 -10.52 -15.39
C GLY A 108 12.38 -10.61 -14.45
N GLU A 109 13.57 -10.30 -14.97
CA GLU A 109 14.81 -10.38 -14.20
C GLU A 109 14.80 -9.40 -13.02
N ASN A 110 14.33 -9.88 -11.87
CA ASN A 110 14.33 -9.16 -10.59
C ASN A 110 13.35 -7.98 -10.46
N GLU A 111 12.30 -7.90 -11.28
CA GLU A 111 11.28 -6.86 -11.18
C GLU A 111 10.13 -7.28 -10.26
N VAL A 112 9.97 -6.54 -9.16
CA VAL A 112 8.89 -6.78 -8.18
C VAL A 112 7.61 -6.12 -8.67
N SER A 113 6.54 -6.90 -8.77
CA SER A 113 5.19 -6.42 -9.08
C SER A 113 4.25 -6.76 -7.92
N CYS A 114 3.51 -5.75 -7.43
CA CYS A 114 2.48 -5.94 -6.42
C CYS A 114 1.17 -5.28 -6.84
N ASN A 115 0.06 -5.97 -6.59
CA ASN A 115 -1.27 -5.43 -6.75
C ASN A 115 -2.08 -5.67 -5.47
N ALA A 116 -2.86 -4.67 -5.07
CA ALA A 116 -3.82 -4.81 -3.98
C ALA A 116 -5.21 -5.07 -4.57
N THR A 117 -6.08 -5.74 -3.84
CA THR A 117 -7.51 -5.89 -4.14
C THR A 117 -8.29 -5.66 -2.85
N SER A 118 -9.44 -5.00 -2.97
CA SER A 118 -10.36 -4.75 -1.84
C SER A 118 -11.16 -5.99 -1.49
#